data_AF-A0A0H2RHE9-F1
#
_entry.id   AF-A0A0H2RHE9-F1
#
_cell.length_a   1.000
_cell.length_b   1.000
_cell.length_c   1.000
_cell.angle_alpha   90.00
_cell.angle_beta   90.00
_cell.angle_gamma   90.00
#
_symmetry.space_group_name_H-M   'P 1'
#
loop_
_entity.id
_entity.type
_entity.pdbx_description
1 polymer ?
#
loop_
_entity_poly.entity_id
_entity_poly.type
_entity_poly.pdbx_seq_one_letter_code
_entity_poly.pdbx_strand_id
1 'polypeptide(L)'
;MAEGGEEGRKPYFETVKSFAEVQVTEVGVHTLDFLEASEGMATMLGLLNAKIFDFLQSDIRGNIKGVKSTHDSNPDECKTLEGLCRWQKEKEPKHDGVGSLRRLTRGLLLTCRALQSSQANASEEMHTSFKRAYEQVLRPHLGWIAHKVVSVALSTAPTRADFYARIAQGGTRDRLDARLAEWLSGLDGNLQYVVRLYEERGWGRI
;
A
#
# COMPACT_ATOMS: atom_id res chain seq x y z
N MET A 1 -11.78 20.47 39.48
CA MET A 1 -10.41 20.62 38.92
C MET A 1 -9.58 19.51 39.54
N ALA A 2 -9.11 18.48 38.84
CA ALA A 2 -8.59 18.45 37.49
C ALA A 2 -9.27 17.39 36.60
N GLU A 3 -9.47 17.77 35.35
CA GLU A 3 -9.87 16.93 34.23
C GLU A 3 -8.65 16.10 33.79
N GLY A 4 -8.69 14.79 34.06
CA GLY A 4 -7.81 13.83 33.42
C GLY A 4 -8.52 13.30 32.18
N GLY A 5 -8.45 14.04 31.08
CA GLY A 5 -8.97 13.57 29.79
C GLY A 5 -8.24 12.30 29.37
N GLU A 6 -9.00 11.24 29.10
CA GLU A 6 -8.48 10.06 28.40
C GLU A 6 -7.84 10.52 27.10
N GLU A 7 -6.52 10.42 27.01
CA GLU A 7 -5.79 10.51 25.74
C GLU A 7 -6.23 9.28 24.90
N GLY A 8 -7.34 9.44 24.18
CA GLY A 8 -8.01 8.36 23.47
C GLY A 8 -7.03 7.60 22.58
N ARG A 9 -7.03 6.26 22.72
CA ARG A 9 -6.17 5.34 21.96
C ARG A 9 -6.11 5.75 20.49
N LYS A 10 -4.89 5.99 19.99
CA LYS A 10 -4.70 6.32 18.57
C LYS A 10 -5.18 5.17 17.69
N PRO A 11 -5.90 5.47 16.58
CA PRO A 11 -6.24 4.46 15.59
C PRO A 11 -5.00 3.76 15.05
N TYR A 12 -5.12 2.49 14.71
CA TYR A 12 -4.00 1.64 14.30
C TYR A 12 -3.18 2.24 13.15
N PHE A 13 -3.83 2.86 12.15
CA PHE A 13 -3.13 3.46 11.02
C PHE A 13 -2.24 4.67 11.43
N GLU A 14 -2.49 5.29 12.60
CA GLU A 14 -1.64 6.33 13.20
C GLU A 14 -0.50 5.74 14.06
N THR A 15 -0.46 4.43 14.29
CA THR A 15 0.55 3.74 15.12
C THR A 15 1.59 2.98 14.31
N VAL A 16 1.30 2.71 13.04
CA VAL A 16 2.25 2.09 12.12
C VAL A 16 3.13 3.13 11.47
N LYS A 17 4.33 2.71 11.06
CA LYS A 17 5.20 3.56 10.25
C LYS A 17 4.45 4.06 9.03
N SER A 18 4.39 5.37 8.89
CA SER A 18 3.74 6.03 7.78
C SER A 18 4.68 6.08 6.58
N PHE A 19 4.13 6.00 5.36
CA PHE A 19 4.92 6.32 4.17
C PHE A 19 5.39 7.78 4.16
N ALA A 20 4.74 8.67 4.92
CA ALA A 20 5.24 10.03 5.13
C ALA A 20 6.59 10.08 5.88
N GLU A 21 6.95 9.02 6.59
CA GLU A 21 8.24 8.88 7.29
C GLU A 21 9.29 8.15 6.45
N VAL A 22 8.89 7.56 5.31
CA VAL A 22 9.80 6.92 4.36
C VAL A 22 10.39 7.99 3.45
N GLN A 23 11.67 8.29 3.66
CA GLN A 23 12.37 9.34 2.93
C GLN A 23 12.85 8.85 1.57
N VAL A 24 12.55 9.64 0.54
CA VAL A 24 13.19 9.54 -0.77
C VAL A 24 14.45 10.40 -0.74
N THR A 25 15.62 9.77 -0.80
CA THR A 25 16.92 10.46 -0.74
C THR A 25 17.66 10.38 -2.08
N GLU A 26 18.78 11.09 -2.22
CA GLU A 26 19.63 11.01 -3.42
C GLU A 26 20.17 9.60 -3.68
N VAL A 27 20.41 8.83 -2.61
CA VAL A 27 20.91 7.44 -2.71
C VAL A 27 19.78 6.42 -2.92
N GLY A 28 18.52 6.86 -2.80
CA GLY A 28 17.34 6.04 -2.99
C GLY A 28 16.40 5.93 -1.79
N VAL A 29 15.46 4.99 -1.87
CA VAL A 29 14.53 4.65 -0.78
C VAL A 29 15.05 3.45 -0.01
N HIS A 30 15.20 3.58 1.31
CA HIS A 30 15.66 2.47 2.16
C HIS A 30 14.67 1.30 2.13
N THR A 31 15.15 0.11 1.76
CA THR A 31 14.31 -1.06 1.49
C THR A 31 13.47 -1.46 2.70
N LEU A 32 14.10 -1.55 3.88
CA LEU A 32 13.40 -2.00 5.08
C LEU A 32 12.36 -1.00 5.57
N ASP A 33 12.59 0.29 5.41
CA ASP A 33 11.61 1.33 5.79
C ASP A 33 10.36 1.26 4.92
N PHE A 34 10.55 1.07 3.62
CA PHE A 34 9.44 0.88 2.67
C PHE A 34 8.64 -0.39 2.98
N LEU A 35 9.32 -1.50 3.31
CA LEU A 35 8.65 -2.76 3.67
C LEU A 35 7.91 -2.68 5.00
N GLU A 36 8.47 -1.99 5.99
CA GLU A 36 7.81 -1.77 7.28
C GLU A 36 6.52 -0.95 7.13
N ALA A 37 6.56 0.15 6.36
CA ALA A 37 5.36 0.93 6.05
C ALA A 37 4.33 0.12 5.25
N SER A 38 4.79 -0.73 4.33
CA SER A 38 3.94 -1.64 3.56
C SER A 38 3.23 -2.69 4.44
N GLU A 39 3.91 -3.21 5.46
CA GLU A 39 3.29 -4.15 6.42
C GLU A 39 2.25 -3.46 7.30
N GLY A 40 2.47 -2.19 7.66
CA GLY A 40 1.49 -1.35 8.34
C GLY A 40 0.18 -1.24 7.54
N MET A 41 0.30 -0.99 6.22
CA MET A 41 -0.83 -0.99 5.30
C MET A 41 -1.53 -2.37 5.22
N ALA A 42 -0.76 -3.45 5.07
CA ALA A 42 -1.32 -4.80 5.05
C ALA A 42 -2.12 -5.11 6.32
N THR A 43 -1.63 -4.67 7.48
CA THR A 43 -2.31 -4.89 8.75
C THR A 43 -3.57 -4.05 8.88
N MET A 44 -3.55 -2.79 8.41
CA MET A 44 -4.75 -1.95 8.34
C MET A 44 -5.87 -2.61 7.52
N LEU A 45 -5.53 -3.21 6.38
CA LEU A 45 -6.50 -3.95 5.55
C LEU A 45 -7.13 -5.13 6.31
N GLY A 46 -6.36 -5.79 7.18
CA GLY A 46 -6.87 -6.90 8.01
C GLY A 46 -7.94 -6.48 9.03
N LEU A 47 -8.00 -5.20 9.42
CA LEU A 47 -9.01 -4.69 10.36
C LEU A 47 -10.41 -4.59 9.73
N LEU A 48 -10.47 -4.59 8.40
CA LEU A 48 -11.67 -4.28 7.64
C LEU A 48 -12.61 -5.49 7.46
N ASN A 49 -12.13 -6.71 7.73
CA ASN A 49 -12.89 -7.96 7.71
C ASN A 49 -13.81 -8.13 6.47
N ALA A 50 -13.24 -7.97 5.27
CA ALA A 50 -13.94 -8.20 4.02
C ALA A 50 -13.02 -8.96 3.05
N LYS A 51 -13.61 -9.85 2.23
CA LYS A 51 -12.83 -10.76 1.36
C LYS A 51 -11.89 -10.04 0.40
N ILE A 52 -12.27 -8.85 -0.09
CA ILE A 52 -11.37 -8.02 -0.91
C ILE A 52 -10.10 -7.62 -0.16
N PHE A 53 -10.22 -7.31 1.12
CA PHE A 53 -9.09 -6.89 1.94
C PHE A 53 -8.23 -8.08 2.37
N ASP A 54 -8.82 -9.25 2.59
CA ASP A 54 -8.05 -10.49 2.81
C ASP A 54 -7.20 -10.83 1.59
N PHE A 55 -7.78 -10.71 0.39
CA PHE A 55 -7.06 -10.90 -0.87
C PHE A 55 -5.91 -9.89 -1.02
N LEU A 56 -6.19 -8.60 -0.85
CA LEU A 56 -5.17 -7.54 -0.95
C LEU A 56 -4.07 -7.69 0.11
N GLN A 57 -4.43 -8.00 1.35
CA GLN A 57 -3.48 -8.23 2.43
C GLN A 57 -2.55 -9.41 2.10
N SER A 58 -3.09 -10.52 1.61
CA SER A 58 -2.31 -11.70 1.23
C SER A 58 -1.33 -11.39 0.09
N ASP A 59 -1.79 -10.71 -0.96
CA ASP A 59 -0.94 -10.29 -2.08
C ASP A 59 0.18 -9.34 -1.62
N ILE A 60 -0.16 -8.30 -0.85
CA ILE A 60 0.83 -7.35 -0.31
C ILE A 60 1.88 -8.08 0.54
N ARG A 61 1.46 -8.94 1.49
CA ARG A 61 2.40 -9.69 2.33
C ARG A 61 3.27 -10.67 1.55
N GLY A 62 2.71 -11.34 0.55
CA GLY A 62 3.46 -12.22 -0.33
C GLY A 62 4.56 -11.45 -1.08
N ASN A 63 4.23 -10.27 -1.59
CA ASN A 63 5.20 -9.44 -2.30
C ASN A 63 6.22 -8.80 -1.35
N ILE A 64 5.84 -8.39 -0.13
CA ILE A 64 6.79 -7.96 0.92
C ILE A 64 7.82 -9.06 1.19
N LYS A 65 7.39 -10.32 1.36
CA LYS A 65 8.29 -11.47 1.55
C LYS A 65 9.25 -11.65 0.39
N GLY A 66 8.78 -11.49 -0.86
CA GLY A 66 9.63 -11.60 -2.04
C GLY A 66 10.72 -10.52 -2.12
N VAL A 67 10.37 -9.26 -1.80
CA VAL A 67 11.35 -8.17 -1.71
C VAL A 67 12.33 -8.41 -0.55
N LYS A 68 11.81 -8.76 0.63
CA LYS A 68 12.64 -9.05 1.81
C LYS A 68 13.61 -10.20 1.59
N SER A 69 13.16 -11.28 0.95
CA SER A 69 14.03 -12.41 0.61
C SER A 69 15.15 -12.03 -0.34
N THR A 70 14.92 -11.08 -1.26
CA THR A 70 15.95 -10.56 -2.16
C THR A 70 16.93 -9.67 -1.40
N HIS A 71 16.41 -8.79 -0.54
CA HIS A 71 17.24 -7.98 0.35
C HIS A 71 18.17 -8.84 1.21
N ASP A 72 17.63 -9.88 1.85
CA ASP A 72 18.38 -10.71 2.80
C ASP A 72 19.49 -11.54 2.15
N SER A 73 19.41 -11.76 0.83
CA SER A 73 20.47 -12.41 0.07
C SER A 73 21.70 -11.53 -0.13
N ASN A 74 21.54 -10.20 -0.11
CA ASN A 74 22.67 -9.27 -0.13
C ASN A 74 22.27 -7.90 0.48
N PRO A 75 22.24 -7.78 1.82
CA PRO A 75 21.73 -6.59 2.50
C PRO A 75 22.48 -5.30 2.13
N ASP A 76 23.79 -5.39 1.88
CA ASP A 76 24.63 -4.23 1.56
C ASP A 76 24.28 -3.64 0.20
N GLU A 77 24.14 -4.48 -0.83
CA GLU A 77 23.76 -4.05 -2.18
C GLU A 77 22.26 -3.75 -2.30
N CYS A 78 21.44 -4.37 -1.45
CA CYS A 78 19.98 -4.22 -1.45
C CYS A 78 19.45 -3.23 -0.42
N LYS A 79 20.32 -2.41 0.18
CA LYS A 79 19.96 -1.43 1.21
C LYS A 79 18.87 -0.45 0.73
N THR A 80 18.85 -0.12 -0.55
CA THR A 80 17.81 0.69 -1.18
C THR A 80 17.06 -0.08 -2.25
N LEU A 81 15.84 0.35 -2.59
CA LEU A 81 15.02 -0.30 -3.62
C LEU A 81 15.72 -0.34 -4.98
N GLU A 82 16.46 0.72 -5.33
CA GLU A 82 17.25 0.86 -6.55
C GLU A 82 18.43 -0.11 -6.53
N GLY A 83 19.12 -0.20 -5.40
CA GLY A 83 20.21 -1.16 -5.19
C GLY A 83 19.73 -2.59 -5.34
N LEU A 84 18.63 -2.94 -4.68
CA LEU A 84 17.98 -4.25 -4.77
C LEU A 84 17.63 -4.59 -6.22
N CYS A 85 17.02 -3.67 -6.95
CA CYS A 85 16.65 -3.90 -8.34
C CYS A 85 17.87 -4.08 -9.26
N ARG A 86 18.92 -3.26 -9.11
CA ARG A 86 20.18 -3.42 -9.85
C ARG A 86 20.84 -4.75 -9.53
N TRP A 87 21.05 -5.02 -8.24
CA TRP A 87 21.69 -6.24 -7.75
C TRP A 87 21.02 -7.50 -8.29
N GLN A 88 19.69 -7.61 -8.15
CA GLN A 88 18.99 -8.79 -8.65
C GLN A 88 19.11 -8.93 -10.18
N LYS A 89 18.96 -7.84 -10.94
CA LYS A 89 19.01 -7.92 -12.41
C LYS A 89 20.39 -8.30 -12.93
N GLU A 90 21.44 -7.80 -12.30
CA GLU A 90 22.82 -7.96 -12.76
C GLU A 90 23.50 -9.21 -12.19
N LYS A 91 23.21 -9.54 -10.92
CA LYS A 91 23.97 -10.54 -10.16
C LYS A 91 23.16 -11.79 -9.82
N GLU A 92 21.84 -11.68 -9.64
CA GLU A 92 21.02 -12.82 -9.18
C GLU A 92 19.63 -12.85 -9.85
N PRO A 93 19.55 -13.12 -11.16
CA PRO A 93 18.32 -13.01 -11.94
C PRO A 93 17.25 -14.06 -11.59
N LYS A 94 17.59 -15.07 -10.76
CA LYS A 94 16.65 -16.11 -10.31
C LYS A 94 15.76 -15.63 -9.17
N HIS A 95 16.18 -14.62 -8.41
CA HIS A 95 15.33 -13.98 -7.42
C HIS A 95 14.22 -13.17 -8.09
N ASP A 96 13.11 -12.94 -7.38
CA ASP A 96 11.95 -12.19 -7.89
C ASP A 96 11.68 -10.89 -7.10
N GLY A 97 12.68 -10.25 -6.52
CA GLY A 97 12.55 -8.96 -5.83
C GLY A 97 11.99 -7.84 -6.72
N VAL A 98 12.48 -7.67 -7.95
CA VAL A 98 11.97 -6.68 -8.93
C VAL A 98 10.53 -6.99 -9.34
N GLY A 99 10.17 -8.26 -9.51
CA GLY A 99 8.78 -8.61 -9.79
C GLY A 99 7.88 -8.39 -8.56
N SER A 100 8.38 -8.72 -7.38
CA SER A 100 7.67 -8.55 -6.11
C SER A 100 7.46 -7.09 -5.76
N LEU A 101 8.48 -6.23 -5.89
CA LEU A 101 8.37 -4.79 -5.67
C LEU A 101 7.37 -4.17 -6.63
N ARG A 102 7.34 -4.61 -7.90
CA ARG A 102 6.34 -4.15 -8.87
C ARG A 102 4.92 -4.51 -8.47
N ARG A 103 4.67 -5.77 -8.10
CA ARG A 103 3.35 -6.24 -7.67
C ARG A 103 2.92 -5.58 -6.35
N LEU A 104 3.85 -5.43 -5.40
CA LEU A 104 3.66 -4.67 -4.17
C LEU A 104 3.23 -3.23 -4.47
N THR A 105 3.96 -2.54 -5.35
CA THR A 105 3.65 -1.16 -5.76
C THR A 105 2.26 -1.05 -6.37
N ARG A 106 1.84 -2.01 -7.21
CA ARG A 106 0.46 -2.08 -7.76
C ARG A 106 -0.60 -2.24 -6.67
N GLY A 107 -0.39 -3.15 -5.72
CA GLY A 107 -1.34 -3.37 -4.61
C GLY A 107 -1.47 -2.14 -3.70
N LEU A 108 -0.35 -1.46 -3.44
CA LEU A 108 -0.32 -0.21 -2.68
C LEU A 108 -0.98 0.94 -3.46
N LEU A 109 -0.69 1.10 -4.76
CA LEU A 109 -1.32 2.09 -5.63
C LEU A 109 -2.83 1.90 -5.72
N LEU A 110 -3.29 0.66 -5.92
CA LEU A 110 -4.70 0.34 -5.96
C LEU A 110 -5.41 0.85 -4.71
N THR A 111 -4.85 0.53 -3.53
CA THR A 111 -5.44 0.94 -2.27
C THR A 111 -5.34 2.46 -2.07
N CYS A 112 -4.19 3.08 -2.38
CA CYS A 112 -4.00 4.52 -2.30
C CYS A 112 -5.06 5.27 -3.13
N ARG A 113 -5.22 4.89 -4.40
CA ARG A 113 -6.18 5.51 -5.32
C ARG A 113 -7.63 5.27 -4.88
N ALA A 114 -7.94 4.10 -4.35
CA ALA A 114 -9.27 3.82 -3.81
C ALA A 114 -9.60 4.73 -2.63
N LEU A 115 -8.67 4.92 -1.70
CA LEU A 115 -8.88 5.75 -0.51
C LEU A 115 -8.91 7.25 -0.84
N GLN A 116 -8.02 7.72 -1.73
CA GLN A 116 -8.06 9.10 -2.26
C GLN A 116 -9.40 9.37 -2.98
N SER A 117 -9.84 8.45 -3.84
CA SER A 117 -11.15 8.52 -4.50
C SER A 117 -12.29 8.60 -3.48
N SER A 118 -12.22 7.81 -2.42
CA SER A 118 -13.23 7.77 -1.37
C SER A 118 -13.27 9.07 -0.53
N GLN A 119 -12.13 9.71 -0.31
CA GLN A 119 -12.09 11.03 0.34
C GLN A 119 -12.64 12.14 -0.56
N ALA A 120 -12.25 12.15 -1.84
CA ALA A 120 -12.70 13.15 -2.81
C ALA A 120 -14.21 13.07 -3.13
N ASN A 121 -14.80 11.87 -3.00
CA ASN A 121 -16.20 11.61 -3.35
C ASN A 121 -16.97 11.11 -2.12
N ALA A 122 -17.24 12.00 -1.16
CA ALA A 122 -17.81 11.62 0.13
C ALA A 122 -19.22 10.98 0.06
N SER A 123 -19.95 11.17 -1.02
CA SER A 123 -21.26 10.56 -1.28
C SER A 123 -21.20 9.19 -1.96
N GLU A 124 -20.01 8.71 -2.36
CA GLU A 124 -19.84 7.42 -3.03
C GLU A 124 -19.52 6.29 -2.03
N GLU A 125 -20.07 5.10 -2.30
CA GLU A 125 -19.74 3.87 -1.58
C GLU A 125 -18.31 3.37 -1.88
N MET A 126 -17.74 2.60 -0.94
CA MET A 126 -16.37 2.10 -1.06
C MET A 126 -16.17 1.25 -2.32
N HIS A 127 -17.17 0.43 -2.67
CA HIS A 127 -17.14 -0.39 -3.89
C HIS A 127 -16.85 0.46 -5.14
N THR A 128 -17.49 1.62 -5.28
CA THR A 128 -17.30 2.51 -6.44
C THR A 128 -15.86 3.02 -6.52
N SER A 129 -15.32 3.47 -5.39
CA SER A 129 -13.95 3.96 -5.31
C SER A 129 -12.90 2.87 -5.57
N PHE A 130 -13.09 1.67 -5.01
CA PHE A 130 -12.22 0.53 -5.25
C PHE A 130 -12.30 0.01 -6.68
N LYS A 131 -13.49 0.00 -7.30
CA LYS A 131 -13.66 -0.38 -8.70
C LYS A 131 -12.94 0.59 -9.64
N ARG A 132 -13.08 1.90 -9.41
CA ARG A 132 -12.38 2.94 -10.19
C ARG A 132 -10.86 2.77 -10.11
N ALA A 133 -10.33 2.60 -8.90
CA ALA A 133 -8.89 2.37 -8.70
C ALA A 133 -8.42 1.05 -9.34
N TYR A 134 -9.24 -0.01 -9.27
CA TYR A 134 -8.94 -1.29 -9.88
C TYR A 134 -8.81 -1.21 -11.40
N GLU A 135 -9.73 -0.52 -12.06
CA GLU A 135 -9.73 -0.33 -13.51
C GLU A 135 -8.48 0.41 -13.99
N GLN A 136 -8.01 1.38 -13.20
CA GLN A 136 -6.83 2.19 -13.52
C GLN A 136 -5.52 1.48 -13.23
N VAL A 137 -5.41 0.79 -12.10
CA VAL A 137 -4.11 0.29 -11.59
C VAL A 137 -3.89 -1.18 -11.93
N LEU A 138 -4.80 -2.06 -11.53
CA LEU A 138 -4.51 -3.50 -11.51
C LEU A 138 -5.05 -4.23 -12.74
N ARG A 139 -6.22 -3.81 -13.25
CA ARG A 139 -6.89 -4.45 -14.40
C ARG A 139 -5.99 -4.63 -15.64
N PRO A 140 -5.16 -3.65 -16.06
CA PRO A 140 -4.31 -3.80 -17.25
C PRO A 140 -3.28 -4.93 -17.15
N HIS A 141 -3.00 -5.44 -15.95
CA HIS A 141 -1.97 -6.44 -15.68
C HIS A 141 -2.51 -7.83 -15.37
N LEU A 142 -3.82 -8.00 -15.30
CA LEU A 142 -4.45 -9.27 -14.96
C LEU A 142 -4.98 -10.00 -16.20
N GLY A 143 -4.74 -11.30 -16.24
CA GLY A 143 -5.43 -12.20 -17.17
C GLY A 143 -6.92 -12.33 -16.84
N TRP A 144 -7.70 -12.86 -17.79
CA TRP A 144 -9.15 -12.96 -17.69
C TRP A 144 -9.66 -13.66 -16.42
N ILE A 145 -9.01 -14.75 -16.00
CA ILE A 145 -9.38 -15.50 -14.79
C ILE A 145 -9.14 -14.65 -13.54
N ALA A 146 -7.95 -14.04 -13.41
CA ALA A 146 -7.61 -13.21 -12.27
C ALA A 146 -8.53 -11.98 -12.16
N HIS A 147 -8.91 -11.39 -13.31
CA HIS A 147 -9.90 -10.31 -13.33
C HIS A 147 -11.24 -10.72 -12.72
N LYS A 148 -11.77 -11.91 -13.04
CA LYS A 148 -13.04 -12.39 -12.48
C LYS A 148 -12.98 -12.53 -10.96
N VAL A 149 -11.88 -13.08 -10.45
CA VAL A 149 -11.67 -13.24 -8.99
C VAL A 149 -11.67 -11.88 -8.31
N VAL A 150 -10.93 -10.90 -8.85
CA VAL A 150 -10.88 -9.55 -8.27
C VAL A 150 -12.24 -8.86 -8.38
N SER A 151 -12.97 -9.01 -9.48
CA SER A 151 -14.31 -8.43 -9.63
C SER A 151 -15.30 -8.96 -8.59
N VAL A 152 -15.25 -10.26 -8.27
CA VAL A 152 -16.05 -10.87 -7.21
C VAL A 152 -15.60 -10.38 -5.84
N ALA A 153 -14.29 -10.25 -5.62
CA ALA A 153 -13.78 -9.70 -4.38
C ALA A 153 -14.28 -8.26 -4.18
N LEU A 154 -14.21 -7.41 -5.20
CA LEU A 154 -14.67 -6.02 -5.14
C LEU A 154 -16.14 -5.91 -4.70
N SER A 155 -17.02 -6.81 -5.13
CA SER A 155 -18.43 -6.80 -4.71
C SER A 155 -18.65 -7.11 -3.22
N THR A 156 -17.58 -7.48 -2.50
CA THR A 156 -17.59 -7.68 -1.04
C THR A 156 -17.07 -6.47 -0.26
N ALA A 157 -16.73 -5.36 -0.94
CA ALA A 157 -16.32 -4.15 -0.26
C ALA A 157 -17.40 -3.71 0.75
N PRO A 158 -17.02 -3.31 1.97
CA PRO A 158 -17.97 -2.88 2.99
C PRO A 158 -18.66 -1.59 2.58
N THR A 159 -19.73 -1.24 3.30
CA THR A 159 -20.30 0.10 3.19
C THR A 159 -19.26 1.15 3.58
N ARG A 160 -19.41 2.38 3.07
CA ARG A 160 -18.59 3.53 3.48
C ARG A 160 -18.64 3.73 5.00
N ALA A 161 -19.83 3.67 5.58
CA ALA A 161 -20.00 3.86 7.02
C ALA A 161 -19.19 2.82 7.82
N ASP A 162 -19.31 1.53 7.48
CA ASP A 162 -18.59 0.46 8.16
C ASP A 162 -17.08 0.56 7.98
N PHE A 163 -16.62 0.87 6.77
CA PHE A 163 -15.19 1.04 6.49
C PHE A 163 -14.58 2.12 7.40
N TYR A 164 -15.17 3.31 7.40
CA TYR A 164 -14.62 4.43 8.16
C TYR A 164 -14.78 4.25 9.67
N ALA A 165 -15.86 3.62 10.14
CA ALA A 165 -16.00 3.27 11.55
C ALA A 165 -14.89 2.32 12.02
N ARG A 166 -14.50 1.34 11.19
CA ARG A 166 -13.43 0.37 11.50
C ARG A 166 -12.06 1.01 11.58
N ILE A 167 -11.71 1.89 10.64
CA ILE A 167 -10.39 2.56 10.66
C ILE A 167 -10.32 3.71 11.66
N ALA A 168 -11.47 4.33 12.01
CA ALA A 168 -11.53 5.34 13.05
C ALA A 168 -11.19 4.77 14.43
N GLN A 169 -11.53 3.50 14.70
CA GLN A 169 -11.30 2.84 16.00
C GLN A 169 -11.73 3.68 17.22
N GLY A 170 -12.85 4.41 17.11
CA GLY A 170 -13.36 5.30 18.15
C GLY A 170 -12.95 6.76 18.04
N GLY A 171 -12.10 7.13 17.07
CA GLY A 171 -11.76 8.52 16.74
C GLY A 171 -12.85 9.26 15.98
N THR A 172 -12.75 10.59 15.92
CA THR A 172 -13.69 11.44 15.17
C THR A 172 -13.40 11.38 13.67
N ARG A 173 -14.44 11.65 12.86
CA ARG A 173 -14.33 11.63 11.40
C ARG A 173 -13.39 12.70 10.85
N ASP A 174 -13.46 13.92 11.38
CA ASP A 174 -12.62 15.03 10.90
C ASP A 174 -11.13 14.78 11.15
N ARG A 175 -10.78 14.26 12.34
CA ARG A 175 -9.40 13.87 12.65
C ARG A 175 -8.94 12.75 11.73
N LEU A 176 -9.78 11.75 11.54
CA LEU A 176 -9.47 10.62 10.65
C LEU A 176 -9.21 11.10 9.22
N ASP A 177 -10.08 11.94 8.65
CA ASP A 177 -9.93 12.40 7.28
C ASP A 177 -8.64 13.22 7.10
N ALA A 178 -8.31 14.11 8.05
CA ALA A 178 -7.07 14.87 8.01
C ALA A 178 -5.82 13.97 8.07
N ARG A 179 -5.77 13.04 9.04
CA ARG A 179 -4.63 12.11 9.20
C ARG A 179 -4.51 11.13 8.05
N LEU A 180 -5.63 10.65 7.53
CA LEU A 180 -5.65 9.78 6.36
C LEU A 180 -5.16 10.53 5.11
N ALA A 181 -5.49 11.82 4.95
CA ALA A 181 -5.00 12.62 3.83
C ALA A 181 -3.48 12.82 3.88
N GLU A 182 -2.91 13.14 5.05
CA GLU A 182 -1.45 13.22 5.26
C GLU A 182 -0.77 11.89 4.92
N TRP A 183 -1.32 10.79 5.43
CA TRP A 183 -0.81 9.44 5.20
C TRP A 183 -0.85 9.04 3.71
N LEU A 184 -1.97 9.32 3.02
CA LEU A 184 -2.13 9.05 1.59
C LEU A 184 -1.22 9.92 0.72
N SER A 185 -0.93 11.15 1.13
CA SER A 185 0.01 12.02 0.42
C SER A 185 1.43 11.44 0.46
N GLY A 186 1.90 11.01 1.63
CA GLY A 186 3.20 10.34 1.77
C GLY A 186 3.29 9.03 0.99
N LEU A 187 2.21 8.24 1.01
CA LEU A 187 2.11 7.01 0.22
C LEU A 187 2.19 7.29 -1.28
N ASP A 188 1.37 8.21 -1.82
CA ASP A 188 1.39 8.51 -3.25
C ASP A 188 2.76 9.04 -3.68
N GLY A 189 3.39 9.92 -2.89
CA GLY A 189 4.74 10.43 -3.17
C GLY A 189 5.79 9.31 -3.32
N ASN A 190 5.81 8.36 -2.38
CA ASN A 190 6.70 7.20 -2.43
C ASN A 190 6.39 6.30 -3.64
N LEU A 191 5.11 6.02 -3.91
CA LEU A 191 4.73 5.17 -5.03
C LEU A 191 5.05 5.81 -6.38
N GLN A 192 4.83 7.13 -6.55
CA GLN A 192 5.22 7.85 -7.76
C GLN A 192 6.73 7.80 -7.99
N TYR A 193 7.52 7.85 -6.92
CA TYR A 193 8.96 7.67 -7.04
C TYR A 193 9.32 6.26 -7.55
N VAL A 194 8.73 5.21 -6.98
CA VAL A 194 8.97 3.83 -7.44
C VAL A 194 8.49 3.62 -8.89
N VAL A 195 7.36 4.21 -9.29
CA VAL A 195 6.88 4.18 -10.68
C VAL A 195 7.93 4.78 -11.63
N ARG A 196 8.43 6.00 -11.33
CA ARG A 196 9.47 6.65 -12.15
C ARG A 196 10.75 5.81 -12.21
N LEU A 197 11.17 5.23 -11.09
CA LEU A 197 12.33 4.34 -11.04
C LEU A 197 12.20 3.18 -12.04
N TYR A 198 11.03 2.54 -12.11
CA TYR A 198 10.79 1.44 -13.05
C TYR A 198 10.78 1.90 -14.52
N GLU A 199 10.19 3.07 -14.79
CA GLU A 199 10.13 3.65 -16.13
C GLU A 199 11.51 4.07 -16.64
N GLU A 200 12.25 4.86 -15.86
CA GLU A 200 13.57 5.37 -16.22
C GLU A 200 14.61 4.27 -16.43
N ARG A 201 14.47 3.15 -15.70
CA ARG A 201 15.38 2.00 -15.79
C ARG A 201 14.92 0.93 -16.78
N GLY A 202 13.75 1.11 -17.40
CA GLY A 202 13.20 0.14 -18.35
C GLY A 202 12.86 -1.22 -17.72
N TRP A 203 12.53 -1.27 -16.42
CA TRP A 203 12.21 -2.51 -15.70
C TRP A 203 10.76 -3.00 -15.91
N GLY A 204 10.04 -2.32 -16.79
CA GLY A 204 8.66 -2.58 -17.16
C GLY A 204 7.71 -1.65 -16.42
N ARG A 205 6.47 -1.57 -16.93
CA ARG A 205 5.45 -0.70 -16.35
C ARG A 205 4.98 -1.24 -15.01
N ILE A 206 4.79 -0.33 -14.05
CA ILE A 206 3.95 -0.54 -12.89
C ILE A 206 2.50 -0.53 -13.34
#